data_AF-A0A4P6RKN7-F1
#
_entry.id   AF-A0A4P6RKN7-F1
#
_cell.length_a   1.000
_cell.length_b   1.000
_cell.length_c   1.000
_cell.angle_alpha   90.00
_cell.angle_beta   90.00
_cell.angle_gamma   90.00
#
_symmetry.space_group_name_H-M   'P 1'
#
loop_
_entity.id
_entity.type
_entity.pdbx_description
1 polymer ?
#
loop_
_entity_poly.entity_id
_entity_poly.type
_entity_poly.pdbx_seq_one_letter_code
_entity_poly.pdbx_strand_id
1 'polypeptide(L)' 'MAELNRLKVVLVEKKKTARWLADKMGKDPATISKWCTNTSQPSIETLAEVAKLLEADIRELLIPTNKQ' A
#
# COMPACT_ATOMS: atom_id res chain seq x y z
N MET A 1 11.49 -10.17 5.63
CA MET A 1 10.48 -10.17 4.54
C MET A 1 11.07 -9.44 3.37
N ALA A 2 10.83 -9.91 2.14
CA ALA A 2 11.22 -9.17 0.94
C ALA A 2 10.37 -7.89 0.82
N GLU A 3 10.96 -6.83 0.24
CA GLU A 3 10.24 -5.60 -0.09
C GLU A 3 9.44 -5.85 -1.37
N LEU A 4 8.14 -6.10 -1.24
CA LEU A 4 7.27 -6.54 -2.35
C LEU A 4 6.27 -5.45 -2.78
N ASN A 5 5.85 -4.59 -1.84
CA ASN A 5 4.95 -3.49 -2.12
C ASN A 5 5.66 -2.15 -1.90
N ARG A 6 5.20 -1.12 -2.62
CA ARG A 6 5.69 0.27 -2.51
C ARG A 6 4.59 1.22 -2.02
N LEU A 7 3.66 0.72 -1.20
CA LEU A 7 2.49 1.46 -0.72
C LEU A 7 2.86 2.82 -0.11
N LYS A 8 3.93 2.86 0.69
CA LYS A 8 4.40 4.10 1.32
C LYS A 8 4.74 5.17 0.28
N VAL A 9 5.40 4.80 -0.81
CA VAL A 9 5.77 5.72 -1.89
C VAL A 9 4.52 6.24 -2.59
N VAL A 10 3.60 5.34 -2.94
CA VAL A 10 2.35 5.72 -3.64
C VAL A 10 1.47 6.62 -2.78
N LEU A 11 1.40 6.39 -1.47
CA LEU A 11 0.70 7.29 -0.55
C LEU A 11 1.28 8.70 -0.60
N VAL A 12 2.61 8.85 -0.63
CA VAL A 12 3.28 10.15 -0.75
C VAL A 12 3.01 10.80 -2.11
N GLU A 13 3.12 10.04 -3.21
CA GLU A 13 2.82 10.51 -4.58
C GLU A 13 1.38 11.03 -4.69
N LYS A 14 0.43 10.36 -4.03
CA LYS A 14 -1.00 10.75 -3.97
C LYS A 14 -1.32 11.76 -2.87
N LYS A 15 -0.33 12.28 -2.14
CA LYS A 15 -0.48 13.22 -1.00
C LYS A 15 -1.47 12.71 0.07
N LYS A 16 -1.45 11.40 0.34
CA LYS A 16 -2.23 10.73 1.38
C LYS A 16 -1.33 10.25 2.52
N THR A 17 -1.91 10.10 3.70
CA THR A 17 -1.20 9.59 4.88
C THR A 17 -1.59 8.13 5.16
N ALA A 18 -0.74 7.39 5.87
CA ALA A 18 -1.09 6.04 6.33
C ALA A 18 -2.33 6.05 7.25
N ARG A 19 -2.48 7.12 8.06
CA ARG A 19 -3.68 7.34 8.88
C ARG A 19 -4.93 7.49 8.01
N TRP A 20 -4.88 8.32 6.96
CA TRP A 20 -5.99 8.47 6.03
C TRP A 20 -6.41 7.14 5.41
N LEU A 21 -5.45 6.28 5.04
CA LEU A 21 -5.76 4.96 4.49
C LEU A 21 -6.38 4.04 5.55
N ALA A 22 -5.86 4.07 6.79
CA ALA A 22 -6.42 3.33 7.92
C ALA A 22 -7.89 3.70 8.16
N ASP A 23 -8.20 5.00 8.18
CA ASP A 23 -9.55 5.52 8.31
C ASP A 23 -10.47 5.07 7.15
N LYS A 24 -9.97 5.11 5.91
CA LYS A 24 -10.77 4.71 4.73
C LYS A 24 -11.04 3.21 4.65
N MET A 25 -10.11 2.39 5.12
CA MET A 25 -10.24 0.93 5.11
C MET A 25 -10.88 0.38 6.41
N GLY A 26 -11.13 1.23 7.40
CA GLY A 26 -11.57 0.78 8.73
C GLY A 26 -10.59 -0.18 9.39
N LYS A 27 -9.28 0.02 9.17
CA LYS A 27 -8.20 -0.85 9.69
C LYS A 27 -7.36 -0.13 10.73
N ASP A 28 -6.75 -0.91 11.61
CA ASP A 28 -5.85 -0.38 12.62
C ASP A 28 -4.62 0.30 11.98
N PRO A 29 -4.21 1.51 12.42
CA PRO A 29 -3.06 2.22 11.87
C PRO A 29 -1.74 1.43 11.92
N ALA A 30 -1.55 0.57 12.92
CA ALA A 30 -0.37 -0.29 12.99
C ALA A 30 -0.36 -1.34 11.87
N THR A 31 -1.53 -1.80 11.41
CA THR A 31 -1.63 -2.70 10.26
C THR A 31 -1.16 -2.01 8.97
N ILE A 32 -1.67 -0.80 8.71
CA ILE A 32 -1.22 -0.01 7.54
C ILE A 32 0.27 0.33 7.64
N SER A 33 0.74 0.67 8.85
CA SER A 33 2.16 0.95 9.09
C SER A 33 3.04 -0.25 8.74
N LYS A 34 2.61 -1.48 9.12
CA LYS A 34 3.36 -2.70 8.80
C LYS A 34 3.44 -2.96 7.29
N TRP A 35 2.38 -2.62 6.53
CA TRP A 35 2.40 -2.69 5.06
C TRP A 35 3.35 -1.68 4.45
N CYS A 36 3.31 -0.44 4.93
CA CYS A 36 4.21 0.64 4.50
C CYS A 36 5.69 0.34 4.80
N THR A 37 5.99 -0.46 5.82
CA THR A 37 7.35 -0.91 6.16
C THR A 37 7.69 -2.30 5.63
N ASN A 38 6.80 -2.92 4.82
CA ASN A 38 6.96 -4.28 4.29
C ASN A 38 7.18 -5.38 5.36
N THR A 39 6.90 -5.09 6.63
CA THR A 39 7.00 -6.07 7.74
C THR A 39 5.87 -7.11 7.68
N SER A 40 4.72 -6.72 7.13
CA SER A 40 3.69 -7.63 6.64
C SER A 40 3.24 -7.18 5.25
N GLN A 41 2.68 -8.11 4.48
CA GLN A 41 2.17 -7.81 3.14
C GLN A 41 0.63 -7.73 3.18
N PRO A 42 0.02 -6.75 2.52
CA PRO A 42 -1.41 -6.78 2.25
C PRO A 42 -1.75 -7.96 1.32
N SER A 43 -2.96 -8.52 1.46
CA SER A 43 -3.45 -9.50 0.49
C SER A 43 -3.69 -8.82 -0.87
N ILE A 44 -3.79 -9.61 -1.94
CA ILE A 44 -4.12 -9.08 -3.27
C ILE A 44 -5.47 -8.36 -3.27
N GLU A 45 -6.47 -8.89 -2.55
CA GLU A 45 -7.78 -8.23 -2.39
C GLU A 45 -7.65 -6.87 -1.70
N THR A 46 -6.83 -6.79 -0.65
CA THR A 46 -6.53 -5.55 0.06
C THR A 46 -5.84 -4.54 -0.86
N LEU A 47 -4.85 -4.98 -1.65
CA LEU A 47 -4.19 -4.11 -2.63
C LEU A 47 -5.16 -3.58 -3.68
N ALA A 48 -6.11 -4.38 -4.14
CA ALA A 48 -7.15 -3.95 -5.09
C ALA A 48 -8.06 -2.87 -4.47
N GLU A 49 -8.42 -2.99 -3.20
CA GLU A 49 -9.18 -1.97 -2.48
C GLU A 49 -8.39 -0.67 -2.33
N VAL A 50 -7.13 -0.76 -1.91
CA VAL A 50 -6.23 0.39 -1.79
C VAL A 50 -6.04 1.09 -3.13
N ALA A 51 -5.85 0.34 -4.21
CA ALA A 51 -5.70 0.87 -5.57
C ALA A 51 -6.92 1.70 -6.00
N LYS A 52 -8.14 1.20 -5.70
CA LYS A 52 -9.40 1.94 -5.94
C LYS A 52 -9.47 3.23 -5.12
N LEU A 53 -9.12 3.18 -3.84
CA LEU A 53 -9.11 4.36 -2.96
C LEU A 53 -8.11 5.43 -3.39
N LEU A 54 -6.99 5.01 -3.99
CA LEU A 54 -5.92 5.90 -4.45
C LEU A 54 -6.04 6.28 -5.94
N GLU A 55 -7.08 5.80 -6.63
CA GLU A 55 -7.27 5.99 -8.07
C GLU A 55 -5.99 5.66 -8.84
N ALA A 56 -5.43 4.48 -8.58
CA ALA A 56 -4.18 3.98 -9.14
C ALA A 56 -4.36 2.55 -9.66
N ASP A 57 -3.49 2.11 -10.57
CA ASP A 57 -3.45 0.71 -10.97
C ASP A 57 -2.84 -0.14 -9.84
N ILE A 58 -3.38 -1.34 -9.60
CA ILE A 58 -2.87 -2.24 -8.55
C ILE A 58 -1.37 -2.56 -8.73
N ARG A 59 -0.88 -2.59 -9.98
CA ARG A 59 0.53 -2.82 -10.30
C ARG A 59 1.44 -1.70 -9.80
N GLU A 60 0.93 -0.47 -9.68
CA GLU A 60 1.69 0.67 -9.14
C GLU A 60 1.99 0.50 -7.64
N LEU A 61 1.21 -0.33 -6.93
CA LEU A 61 1.43 -0.63 -5.53
C LEU A 61 2.52 -1.68 -5.30
N LEU A 62 2.99 -2.36 -6.35
CA LEU A 62 3.97 -3.44 -6.27
C LEU A 62 5.36 -2.98 -6.72
N ILE A 63 6.39 -3.61 -6.16
CA ILE A 63 7.75 -3.45 -6.63
C ILE A 63 7.97 -4.41 -7.81
N PRO A 64 8.42 -3.91 -8.97
CA PRO A 64 8.79 -4.78 -10.09
C PRO A 64 9.85 -5.80 -9.66
N THR A 65 9.63 -7.07 -9.97
CA THR A 65 10.60 -8.13 -9.66
C THR A 65 11.89 -8.02 -10.48
N ASN A 66 11.80 -7.41 -11.66
CA ASN A 66 12.94 -7.16 -12.54
C ASN A 66 13.16 -5.65 -12.65
N LYS A 67 14.37 -5.19 -12.33
CA LYS A 67 14.83 -3.85 -12.71
C LYS A 67 15.24 -3.94 -14.18
N GLN A 68 14.34 -3.58 -15.09
CA GLN A 68 14.76 -3.24 -16.46
C GLN A 68 15.44 -1.87 -16.43
#